data_AF-A0A7C9CDY5-F1
#
_entry.id   AF-A0A7C9CDY5-F1
#
_cell.length_a   1.000
_cell.length_b   1.000
_cell.length_c   1.000
_cell.angle_alpha   90.00
_cell.angle_beta   90.00
_cell.angle_gamma   90.00
#
_symmetry.space_group_name_H-M   'P 1'
#
loop_
_entity.id
_entity.type
_entity.pdbx_description
1 polymer ?
#
loop_
_entity_poly.entity_id
_entity_poly.type
_entity_poly.pdbx_seq_one_letter_code
_entity_poly.pdbx_strand_id
1 'polypeptide(L)'
;MRKLKTQSFRMVKPARARKLFDGHNGTAAAIYAKEHLLSNVLSAMPSDLNRDDWIAALPRALVAGFVKTDKEFLEKGKPSGTTVTFVIIDGWYVTVASVGDSRCILETADGDIYSLSADHRLETNIEERQRVTASGGEVGRLNTGGGTEIGPLRCWPGGLCLSRSIGDRDVGEFIVPVPYVKQVKVCLCSQCLCTKYLV
;
A
#
# COMPACT_ATOMS: atom_id res chain seq x y z
N MET A 1 -17.32 20.13 -29.40
CA MET A 1 -17.68 19.59 -28.07
C MET A 1 -17.66 18.06 -28.12
N ARG A 2 -16.61 17.40 -27.63
CA ARG A 2 -16.56 15.94 -27.54
C ARG A 2 -17.23 15.53 -26.23
N LYS A 3 -18.38 14.87 -26.32
CA LYS A 3 -19.06 14.27 -25.16
C LYS A 3 -18.13 13.21 -24.56
N LEU A 4 -17.62 13.47 -23.34
CA LEU A 4 -16.98 12.46 -22.50
C LEU A 4 -18.04 11.39 -22.20
N LYS A 5 -17.86 10.19 -22.77
CA LYS A 5 -18.61 9.00 -22.36
C LYS A 5 -18.11 8.64 -20.96
N THR A 6 -18.93 8.87 -19.95
CA THR A 6 -18.77 8.27 -18.62
C THR A 6 -18.96 6.77 -18.76
N GLN A 7 -17.87 6.01 -18.91
CA GLN A 7 -17.90 4.56 -18.71
C GLN A 7 -18.08 4.30 -17.22
N SER A 8 -19.27 3.82 -16.82
CA SER A 8 -19.47 3.33 -15.47
C SER A 8 -18.72 2.01 -15.30
N PHE A 9 -17.53 2.05 -14.70
CA PHE A 9 -16.86 0.85 -14.22
C PHE A 9 -17.67 0.29 -13.04
N ARG A 10 -18.40 -0.80 -13.27
CA ARG A 10 -19.02 -1.57 -12.18
C ARG A 10 -18.01 -2.62 -11.74
N MET A 11 -17.46 -2.45 -10.54
CA MET A 11 -16.90 -3.55 -9.77
C MET A 11 -17.89 -4.73 -9.84
N VAL A 12 -17.42 -5.93 -10.19
CA VAL A 12 -18.25 -7.14 -10.27
C VAL A 12 -18.97 -7.27 -8.92
N LYS A 13 -20.29 -7.04 -8.90
CA LYS A 13 -21.04 -7.02 -7.64
C LYS A 13 -21.19 -8.46 -7.13
N PRO A 14 -21.00 -8.73 -5.82
CA PRO A 14 -20.82 -7.77 -4.75
C PRO A 14 -19.40 -7.81 -4.16
N ALA A 15 -18.35 -7.52 -4.94
CA ALA A 15 -17.05 -7.29 -4.32
C ALA A 15 -17.12 -6.07 -3.38
N ARG A 16 -16.40 -6.12 -2.25
CA ARG A 16 -16.32 -5.04 -1.26
C ARG A 16 -14.87 -4.59 -1.13
N ALA A 17 -14.65 -3.28 -1.09
CA ALA A 17 -13.32 -2.72 -0.86
C ALA A 17 -13.25 -2.05 0.52
N ARG A 18 -12.19 -2.32 1.29
CA ARG A 18 -11.80 -1.59 2.50
C ARG A 18 -10.42 -0.98 2.28
N LYS A 19 -10.21 0.21 2.82
CA LYS A 19 -8.98 0.98 2.58
C LYS A 19 -8.59 1.72 3.85
N LEU A 20 -7.33 1.64 4.22
CA LEU A 20 -6.73 2.42 5.30
C LEU A 20 -5.57 3.23 4.71
N PHE A 21 -5.52 4.51 5.07
CA PHE A 21 -4.47 5.43 4.64
C PHE A 21 -3.95 6.13 5.90
N ASP A 22 -2.65 6.01 6.16
CA ASP A 22 -1.98 6.74 7.23
C ASP A 22 -1.00 7.74 6.61
N GLY A 23 -1.42 9.01 6.57
CA GLY A 23 -0.64 10.08 5.96
C GLY A 23 0.39 10.66 6.93
N HIS A 24 1.54 11.06 6.38
CA HIS A 24 2.62 11.72 7.12
C HIS A 24 3.23 12.86 6.30
N ASN A 25 3.91 13.78 6.98
CA ASN A 25 4.46 15.00 6.39
C ASN A 25 3.38 15.84 5.63
N GLY A 26 2.13 15.81 6.15
CA GLY A 26 0.94 16.39 5.54
C GLY A 26 -0.14 15.36 5.20
N THR A 27 -1.28 15.81 4.71
CA THR A 27 -2.45 14.94 4.40
C THR A 27 -2.68 14.72 2.91
N ALA A 28 -1.94 15.41 2.04
CA ALA A 28 -2.21 15.45 0.60
C ALA A 28 -2.08 14.07 -0.06
N ALA A 29 -1.04 13.29 0.28
CA ALA A 29 -0.84 11.94 -0.25
C ALA A 29 -1.99 11.00 0.13
N ALA A 30 -2.40 11.00 1.40
CA ALA A 30 -3.50 10.16 1.87
C ALA A 30 -4.84 10.51 1.20
N ILE A 31 -5.15 11.81 1.05
CA ILE A 31 -6.35 12.27 0.34
C ILE A 31 -6.30 11.85 -1.12
N TYR A 32 -5.17 12.08 -1.80
CA TYR A 32 -5.01 11.73 -3.20
C TYR A 32 -5.15 10.21 -3.44
N ALA A 33 -4.48 9.40 -2.64
CA ALA A 33 -4.57 7.94 -2.73
C ALA A 33 -6.01 7.45 -2.49
N LYS A 34 -6.73 8.04 -1.53
CA LYS A 34 -8.14 7.71 -1.26
C LYS A 34 -9.02 7.95 -2.50
N GLU A 35 -8.81 9.06 -3.20
CA GLU A 35 -9.63 9.49 -4.34
C GLU A 35 -9.29 8.74 -5.64
N HIS A 36 -8.01 8.45 -5.88
CA HIS A 36 -7.54 7.99 -7.19
C HIS A 36 -7.19 6.50 -7.26
N LEU A 37 -6.76 5.88 -6.16
CA LEU A 37 -6.16 4.55 -6.20
C LEU A 37 -7.09 3.48 -6.77
N LEU A 38 -8.35 3.46 -6.36
CA LEU A 38 -9.31 2.48 -6.89
C LEU A 38 -9.53 2.68 -8.40
N SER A 39 -9.65 3.91 -8.88
CA SER A 39 -9.81 4.17 -10.31
C SER A 39 -8.58 3.70 -11.11
N ASN A 40 -7.38 3.92 -10.56
CA ASN A 40 -6.14 3.48 -11.19
C ASN A 40 -6.02 1.96 -11.25
N VAL A 41 -6.39 1.26 -10.17
CA VAL A 41 -6.48 -0.21 -10.15
C VAL A 41 -7.48 -0.71 -11.19
N LEU A 42 -8.69 -0.16 -11.22
CA LEU A 42 -9.72 -0.56 -12.19
C LEU A 42 -9.29 -0.29 -13.64
N SER A 43 -8.56 0.80 -13.89
CA SER A 43 -8.04 1.11 -15.23
C SER A 43 -6.94 0.15 -15.71
N ALA A 44 -6.31 -0.58 -14.79
CA ALA A 44 -5.30 -1.60 -15.10
C ALA A 44 -5.90 -3.00 -15.27
N MET A 45 -7.21 -3.17 -15.01
CA MET A 45 -7.91 -4.42 -15.24
C MET A 45 -8.24 -4.57 -16.73
N PRO A 46 -8.04 -5.76 -17.33
CA PRO A 46 -8.57 -6.07 -18.65
C PRO A 46 -10.10 -5.88 -18.72
N SER A 47 -10.61 -5.55 -19.90
CA SER A 47 -12.06 -5.48 -20.12
C SER A 47 -12.67 -6.88 -20.25
N ASP A 48 -13.99 -6.96 -20.01
CA ASP A 48 -14.82 -8.14 -20.33
C ASP A 48 -14.39 -9.45 -19.65
N LEU A 49 -13.81 -9.36 -18.46
CA LEU A 49 -13.43 -10.53 -17.66
C LEU A 49 -14.65 -11.20 -17.03
N ASN A 50 -14.65 -12.54 -17.02
CA ASN A 50 -15.48 -13.29 -16.09
C ASN A 50 -14.92 -13.15 -14.65
N ARG A 51 -15.61 -13.72 -13.67
CA ARG A 51 -15.24 -13.57 -12.26
C ARG A 51 -13.88 -14.18 -11.92
N ASP A 52 -13.57 -15.36 -12.46
CA ASP A 52 -12.34 -16.06 -12.12
C ASP A 52 -11.12 -15.34 -12.73
N ASP A 53 -11.24 -14.89 -13.98
CA ASP A 53 -10.22 -14.07 -14.62
C ASP A 53 -10.04 -12.72 -13.92
N TRP A 54 -11.13 -12.13 -13.43
CA TRP A 54 -11.09 -10.91 -12.60
C TRP A 54 -10.28 -11.12 -11.33
N ILE A 55 -10.52 -12.21 -10.59
CA ILE A 55 -9.80 -12.54 -9.37
C ILE A 55 -8.31 -12.79 -9.67
N ALA A 56 -8.01 -13.49 -10.76
CA ALA A 56 -6.65 -13.81 -11.19
C ALA A 56 -5.85 -12.57 -11.64
N ALA A 57 -6.51 -11.61 -12.30
CA ALA A 57 -5.88 -10.37 -12.76
C ALA A 57 -5.66 -9.34 -11.63
N LEU A 58 -6.43 -9.44 -10.54
CA LEU A 58 -6.48 -8.43 -9.49
C LEU A 58 -5.11 -8.12 -8.83
N PRO A 59 -4.26 -9.11 -8.46
CA PRO A 59 -2.96 -8.83 -7.85
C PRO A 59 -2.07 -7.94 -8.73
N ARG A 60 -2.03 -8.21 -10.05
CA ARG A 60 -1.23 -7.42 -11.00
C ARG A 60 -1.80 -6.00 -11.16
N ALA A 61 -3.12 -5.87 -11.22
CA ALA A 61 -3.75 -4.56 -11.32
C ALA A 61 -3.59 -3.72 -10.06
N LEU A 62 -3.53 -4.34 -8.87
CA LEU A 62 -3.19 -3.65 -7.62
C LEU A 62 -1.79 -3.05 -7.69
N VAL A 63 -0.77 -3.83 -8.10
CA VAL A 63 0.60 -3.31 -8.27
C VAL A 63 0.61 -2.14 -9.27
N ALA A 64 0.00 -2.30 -10.44
CA ALA A 64 -0.06 -1.25 -11.45
C ALA A 64 -0.79 0.02 -10.95
N GLY A 65 -1.88 -0.15 -10.21
CA GLY A 65 -2.66 0.94 -9.65
C GLY A 65 -1.90 1.74 -8.60
N PHE A 66 -1.15 1.07 -7.72
CA PHE A 66 -0.29 1.73 -6.73
C PHE A 66 0.81 2.55 -7.41
N VAL A 67 1.57 1.94 -8.33
CA VAL A 67 2.65 2.60 -9.08
C VAL A 67 2.13 3.82 -9.86
N LYS A 68 0.98 3.68 -10.52
CA LYS A 68 0.37 4.79 -11.26
C LYS A 68 -0.07 5.93 -10.34
N THR A 69 -0.71 5.59 -9.22
CA THR A 69 -1.20 6.59 -8.24
C THR A 69 -0.04 7.36 -7.63
N ASP A 70 1.06 6.68 -7.31
CA ASP A 70 2.28 7.31 -6.83
C ASP A 70 2.89 8.26 -7.86
N LYS A 71 3.10 7.80 -9.09
CA LYS A 71 3.63 8.63 -10.16
C LYS A 71 2.80 9.92 -10.36
N GLU A 72 1.48 9.79 -10.45
CA GLU A 72 0.57 10.94 -10.62
C GLU A 72 0.59 11.89 -9.40
N PHE A 73 0.85 11.36 -8.19
CA PHE A 73 0.99 12.17 -6.98
C PHE A 73 2.34 12.90 -6.91
N LEU A 74 3.44 12.25 -7.28
CA LEU A 74 4.78 12.85 -7.31
C LEU A 74 4.86 14.05 -8.26
N GLU A 75 4.09 14.02 -9.36
CA GLU A 75 3.91 15.13 -10.30
C GLU A 75 3.25 16.37 -9.65
N LYS A 76 2.54 16.21 -8.52
CA LYS A 76 1.97 17.34 -7.75
C LYS A 76 3.01 18.11 -6.94
N GLY A 77 4.24 17.58 -6.80
CA GLY A 77 5.35 18.25 -6.12
C GLY A 77 5.11 18.49 -4.62
N LYS A 78 4.31 17.65 -3.96
CA LYS A 78 4.06 17.70 -2.51
C LYS A 78 4.99 16.72 -1.78
N PRO A 79 5.49 17.07 -0.58
CA PRO A 79 6.43 16.22 0.17
C PRO A 79 5.73 15.17 1.07
N SER A 80 4.40 15.23 1.21
CA SER A 80 3.67 14.27 2.06
C SER A 80 3.77 12.85 1.51
N GLY A 81 3.69 11.86 2.40
CA GLY A 81 3.53 10.46 2.02
C GLY A 81 2.35 9.81 2.72
N THR A 82 2.02 8.58 2.34
CA THR A 82 1.01 7.78 3.03
C THR A 82 1.33 6.30 2.96
N THR A 83 1.06 5.60 4.06
CA THR A 83 0.85 4.15 4.02
C THR A 83 -0.47 3.84 3.35
N VAL A 84 -0.60 2.64 2.80
CA VAL A 84 -1.86 2.16 2.22
C VAL A 84 -2.04 0.69 2.58
N THR A 85 -3.20 0.35 3.10
CA THR A 85 -3.69 -1.04 3.16
C THR A 85 -5.00 -1.11 2.39
N PHE A 86 -4.99 -1.80 1.25
CA PHE A 86 -6.13 -1.92 0.34
C PHE A 86 -6.60 -3.37 0.32
N VAL A 87 -7.86 -3.60 0.69
CA VAL A 87 -8.46 -4.94 0.77
C VAL A 87 -9.64 -5.04 -0.16
N ILE A 88 -9.67 -6.07 -0.99
CA ILE A 88 -10.79 -6.42 -1.86
C ILE A 88 -11.28 -7.81 -1.47
N ILE A 89 -12.57 -7.90 -1.15
CA ILE A 89 -13.25 -9.14 -0.80
C ILE A 89 -14.23 -9.45 -1.92
N ASP A 90 -14.03 -10.55 -2.63
CA ASP A 90 -14.95 -11.05 -3.66
C ASP A 90 -15.29 -12.53 -3.38
N GLY A 91 -16.48 -12.76 -2.84
CA GLY A 91 -16.92 -14.08 -2.39
C GLY A 91 -15.96 -14.65 -1.35
N TRP A 92 -15.27 -15.73 -1.72
CA TRP A 92 -14.30 -16.43 -0.89
C TRP A 92 -12.89 -15.89 -1.02
N TYR A 93 -12.63 -14.89 -1.86
CA TYR A 93 -11.29 -14.37 -2.06
C TYR A 93 -11.09 -13.06 -1.32
N VAL A 94 -10.03 -12.99 -0.52
CA VAL A 94 -9.54 -11.77 0.11
C VAL A 94 -8.20 -11.44 -0.52
N THR A 95 -8.14 -10.31 -1.22
CA THR A 95 -6.90 -9.78 -1.81
C THR A 95 -6.49 -8.52 -1.07
N VAL A 96 -5.30 -8.52 -0.49
CA VAL A 96 -4.72 -7.39 0.23
C VAL A 96 -3.50 -6.89 -0.53
N ALA A 97 -3.40 -5.59 -0.73
CA ALA A 97 -2.21 -4.89 -1.19
C ALA A 97 -1.80 -3.86 -0.14
N SER A 98 -0.54 -3.86 0.28
CA SER A 98 -0.06 -2.97 1.34
C SER A 98 1.31 -2.35 1.06
N VAL A 99 1.46 -1.06 1.36
CA VAL A 99 2.74 -0.34 1.53
C VAL A 99 2.72 0.37 2.88
N GLY A 100 3.88 0.48 3.53
CA GLY A 100 4.01 1.02 4.89
C GLY A 100 3.82 -0.04 5.97
N ASP A 101 3.37 0.38 7.15
CA ASP A 101 3.35 -0.43 8.37
C ASP A 101 1.95 -0.65 8.96
N SER A 102 0.91 -0.17 8.27
CA SER A 102 -0.48 -0.52 8.57
C SER A 102 -0.71 -2.02 8.32
N ARG A 103 -1.41 -2.69 9.25
CA ARG A 103 -1.56 -4.14 9.25
C ARG A 103 -2.98 -4.58 8.85
N CYS A 104 -3.05 -5.68 8.10
CA CYS A 104 -4.28 -6.40 7.83
C CYS A 104 -4.13 -7.83 8.33
N ILE A 105 -5.06 -8.27 9.17
CA ILE A 105 -5.08 -9.63 9.70
C ILE A 105 -6.39 -10.33 9.33
N LEU A 106 -6.33 -11.64 9.22
CA LEU A 106 -7.50 -12.50 9.07
C LEU A 106 -7.59 -13.36 10.31
N GLU A 107 -8.72 -13.27 11.01
CA GLU A 107 -9.05 -14.15 12.12
C GLU A 107 -9.98 -15.26 11.60
N THR A 108 -9.64 -16.51 11.89
CA THR A 108 -10.48 -17.66 11.55
C THR A 108 -11.47 -17.96 12.67
N ALA A 109 -12.50 -18.74 12.38
CA ALA A 109 -13.48 -19.15 13.38
C ALA A 109 -12.86 -19.95 14.54
N ASP A 110 -11.75 -20.64 14.28
CA ASP A 110 -11.02 -21.41 15.28
C ASP A 110 -10.07 -20.54 16.14
N GLY A 111 -10.03 -19.22 15.87
CA GLY A 111 -9.22 -18.24 16.61
C GLY A 111 -7.81 -18.00 16.06
N ASP A 112 -7.42 -18.67 14.97
CA ASP A 112 -6.11 -18.42 14.35
C ASP A 112 -6.05 -17.04 13.70
N ILE A 113 -4.90 -16.37 13.84
CA ILE A 113 -4.64 -15.04 13.26
C ILE A 113 -3.58 -15.16 12.16
N TYR A 114 -3.91 -14.71 10.95
CA TYR A 114 -3.02 -14.70 9.81
C TYR A 114 -2.73 -13.28 9.33
N SER A 115 -1.46 -12.90 9.19
CA SER A 115 -1.11 -11.63 8.54
C SER A 115 -1.37 -11.70 7.03
N LEU A 116 -2.10 -10.72 6.52
CA LEU A 116 -2.36 -10.51 5.10
C LEU A 116 -1.53 -9.37 4.49
N SER A 117 -0.82 -8.61 5.32
CA SER A 117 0.10 -7.54 4.91
C SER A 117 1.53 -7.82 5.37
N ALA A 118 2.49 -7.06 4.84
CA ALA A 118 3.87 -7.03 5.32
C ALA A 118 4.16 -5.70 6.04
N ASP A 119 5.02 -5.73 7.05
CA ASP A 119 5.53 -4.52 7.73
C ASP A 119 6.77 -4.02 6.97
N HIS A 120 6.71 -2.78 6.49
CA HIS A 120 7.78 -2.16 5.70
C HIS A 120 8.66 -1.21 6.53
N ARG A 121 8.69 -1.34 7.86
CA ARG A 121 9.61 -0.61 8.73
C ARG A 121 11.06 -1.07 8.54
N LEU A 122 11.97 -0.10 8.43
CA LEU A 122 13.42 -0.37 8.27
C LEU A 122 14.04 -1.05 9.49
N GLU A 123 13.50 -0.79 10.68
CA GLU A 123 13.93 -1.38 11.95
C GLU A 123 13.79 -2.91 11.93
N THR A 124 12.65 -3.41 11.48
CA THR A 124 12.27 -4.83 11.57
C THR A 124 12.48 -5.61 10.27
N ASN A 125 12.43 -4.95 9.11
CA ASN A 125 12.53 -5.61 7.82
C ASN A 125 13.95 -5.48 7.22
N ILE A 126 14.75 -6.54 7.37
CA ILE A 126 16.15 -6.58 6.91
C ILE A 126 16.24 -6.56 5.38
N GLU A 127 15.35 -7.26 4.67
CA GLU A 127 15.33 -7.30 3.20
C GLU A 127 15.05 -5.92 2.62
N GLU A 128 14.08 -5.18 3.20
CA GLU A 128 13.80 -3.82 2.77
C GLU A 128 14.95 -2.86 3.06
N ARG A 129 15.65 -3.04 4.19
CA ARG A 129 16.85 -2.26 4.50
C ARG A 129 17.94 -2.49 3.45
N GLN A 130 18.21 -3.75 3.12
CA GLN A 130 19.18 -4.11 2.09
C GLN A 130 18.79 -3.54 0.72
N ARG A 131 17.51 -3.62 0.35
CA ARG A 131 16.99 -3.05 -0.90
C ARG A 131 17.22 -1.53 -0.95
N VAL A 132 16.86 -0.81 0.10
CA VAL A 132 17.03 0.65 0.19
C VAL A 132 18.50 1.03 0.09
N THR A 133 19.39 0.36 0.83
CA THR A 133 20.84 0.63 0.76
C THR A 133 21.45 0.26 -0.59
N ALA A 134 21.04 -0.84 -1.21
CA ALA A 134 21.48 -1.22 -2.55
C ALA A 134 21.03 -0.22 -3.64
N SER A 135 19.91 0.46 -3.41
CA SER A 135 19.43 1.57 -4.24
C SER A 135 20.10 2.92 -3.94
N GLY A 136 21.10 2.96 -3.04
CA GLY A 136 21.84 4.17 -2.68
C GLY A 136 21.23 5.00 -1.56
N GLY A 137 20.15 4.52 -0.92
CA GLY A 137 19.56 5.17 0.25
C GLY A 137 20.40 4.94 1.50
N GLU A 138 20.59 5.97 2.31
CA GLU A 138 21.26 5.85 3.60
C GLU A 138 20.25 5.41 4.67
N VAL A 139 20.58 4.39 5.46
CA VAL A 139 19.76 3.94 6.59
C VAL A 139 20.54 4.07 7.88
N GLY A 140 20.00 4.85 8.82
CA GLY A 140 20.65 5.09 10.11
C GLY A 140 19.68 5.67 11.13
N ARG A 141 20.08 5.64 12.39
CA ARG A 141 19.36 6.36 13.46
C ARG A 141 19.69 7.85 13.37
N LEU A 142 18.88 8.69 14.02
CA LEU A 142 19.18 10.11 14.08
C LEU A 142 20.43 10.32 14.94
N ASN A 143 21.44 11.01 14.39
CA ASN A 143 22.63 11.41 15.12
C ASN A 143 22.59 12.92 15.36
N THR A 144 22.51 13.35 16.62
CA THR A 144 22.42 14.78 17.00
C THR A 144 23.77 15.47 17.11
N GLY A 145 24.86 14.83 16.66
CA GLY A 145 26.22 15.21 16.98
C GLY A 145 26.69 14.60 18.31
N GLY A 146 27.98 14.33 18.43
CA GLY A 146 28.59 13.70 19.61
C GLY A 146 28.51 12.17 19.66
N GLY A 147 28.05 11.51 18.58
CA GLY A 147 28.02 10.04 18.46
C GLY A 147 26.79 9.35 19.06
N THR A 148 25.87 10.10 19.66
CA THR A 148 24.62 9.54 20.22
C THR A 148 23.61 9.27 19.11
N GLU A 149 23.20 8.01 18.99
CA GLU A 149 22.17 7.56 18.06
C GLU A 149 20.81 7.43 18.77
N ILE A 150 19.76 8.04 18.22
CA ILE A 150 18.44 8.14 18.86
C ILE A 150 17.32 7.66 17.93
N GLY A 151 16.35 6.96 18.52
CA GLY A 151 15.10 6.59 17.86
C GLY A 151 15.25 5.47 16.83
N PRO A 152 14.19 5.15 16.08
CA PRO A 152 14.19 4.04 15.12
C PRO A 152 15.13 4.29 13.93
N LEU A 153 15.47 3.24 13.20
CA LEU A 153 16.11 3.35 11.89
C LEU A 153 15.25 4.17 10.92
N ARG A 154 15.91 5.07 10.20
CA ARG A 154 15.32 5.97 9.22
C ARG A 154 16.09 5.90 7.93
N CYS A 155 15.41 6.19 6.83
CA CYS A 155 16.03 6.46 5.57
C CYS A 155 16.32 7.95 5.42
N TRP A 156 17.50 8.28 4.92
CA TRP A 156 17.96 9.64 4.66
C TRP A 156 18.22 9.85 3.15
N PRO A 157 17.95 11.05 2.61
CA PRO A 157 17.41 12.25 3.30
C PRO A 157 15.94 12.12 3.74
N GLY A 158 15.41 13.10 4.48
CA GLY A 158 13.99 13.16 4.89
C GLY A 158 13.63 12.43 6.20
N GLY A 159 14.35 11.36 6.57
CA GLY A 159 14.23 10.75 7.89
C GLY A 159 13.00 9.84 8.07
N LEU A 160 12.61 9.11 7.03
CA LEU A 160 11.42 8.23 7.03
C LEU A 160 11.73 6.85 7.63
N CYS A 161 10.89 6.34 8.54
CA CYS A 161 11.09 5.01 9.15
C CYS A 161 10.64 3.83 8.26
N LEU A 162 9.96 4.13 7.16
CA LEU A 162 9.35 3.20 6.23
C LEU A 162 10.20 3.08 4.98
N SER A 163 10.13 1.92 4.33
CA SER A 163 10.81 1.62 3.06
C SER A 163 9.88 1.68 1.84
N ARG A 164 8.56 1.68 2.06
CA ARG A 164 7.53 1.72 1.02
C ARG A 164 6.37 2.62 1.43
N SER A 165 5.88 3.43 0.51
CA SER A 165 4.74 4.33 0.67
C SER A 165 4.28 4.83 -0.70
N ILE A 166 3.18 5.59 -0.73
CA ILE A 166 2.86 6.48 -1.86
C ILE A 166 3.30 7.91 -1.46
N GLY A 167 4.05 8.59 -2.34
CA GLY A 167 4.60 9.92 -2.10
C GLY A 167 6.05 9.90 -1.61
N ASP A 168 6.37 10.69 -0.57
CA ASP A 168 7.71 10.78 0.03
C ASP A 168 8.84 11.15 -0.95
N ARG A 169 8.52 12.04 -1.89
CA ARG A 169 9.45 12.53 -2.91
C ARG A 169 10.74 13.11 -2.31
N ASP A 170 10.63 13.75 -1.16
CA ASP A 170 11.73 14.41 -0.44
C ASP A 170 12.70 13.42 0.21
N VAL A 171 12.27 12.16 0.39
CA VAL A 171 13.10 11.07 0.89
C VAL A 171 13.93 10.48 -0.25
N GLY A 172 13.29 10.12 -1.36
CA GLY A 172 13.95 9.67 -2.59
C GLY A 172 13.34 8.43 -3.22
N GLU A 173 13.81 8.09 -4.42
CA GLU A 173 13.24 7.02 -5.27
C GLU A 173 13.41 5.59 -4.70
N PHE A 174 14.22 5.42 -3.66
CA PHE A 174 14.36 4.15 -2.94
C PHE A 174 13.14 3.82 -2.05
N ILE A 175 12.27 4.81 -1.77
CA ILE A 175 10.95 4.58 -1.21
C ILE A 175 9.99 4.25 -2.35
N VAL A 176 9.57 2.98 -2.43
CA VAL A 176 8.84 2.49 -3.59
C VAL A 176 7.36 2.27 -3.28
N PRO A 177 6.45 2.54 -4.24
CA PRO A 177 5.02 2.33 -4.08
C PRO A 177 4.60 0.88 -4.38
N VAL A 178 5.54 -0.03 -4.61
CA VAL A 178 5.24 -1.42 -4.99
C VAL A 178 4.68 -2.17 -3.78
N PRO A 179 3.39 -2.55 -3.78
CA PRO A 179 2.77 -3.17 -2.62
C PRO A 179 3.22 -4.62 -2.45
N TYR A 180 3.31 -5.06 -1.20
CA TYR A 180 3.17 -6.49 -0.90
C TYR A 180 1.71 -6.88 -1.19
N VAL A 181 1.50 -7.92 -1.99
CA VAL A 181 0.17 -8.40 -2.35
C VAL A 181 -0.03 -9.83 -1.89
N LYS A 182 -1.11 -10.10 -1.16
CA LYS A 182 -1.51 -11.44 -0.74
C LYS A 182 -2.97 -11.68 -1.11
N GLN A 183 -3.21 -12.75 -1.86
CA GLN A 183 -4.55 -13.23 -2.17
C GLN A 183 -4.74 -14.58 -1.48
N VAL A 184 -5.82 -14.71 -0.72
CA VAL A 184 -6.18 -15.95 -0.02
C VAL A 184 -7.63 -16.31 -0.30
N LYS A 185 -7.91 -17.61 -0.30
CA LYS A 185 -9.27 -18.13 -0.29
C LYS A 185 -9.67 -18.40 1.17
N VAL A 186 -10.79 -17.87 1.60
CA VAL A 186 -11.32 -17.98 2.97
C VAL A 186 -12.60 -18.82 2.99
N CYS A 187 -12.87 -19.48 4.11
CA CYS A 187 -14.11 -20.21 4.34
C CYS A 187 -15.19 -19.29 4.94
N LEU A 188 -16.46 -19.73 4.89
CA LEU A 188 -17.67 -19.02 5.38
C LEU A 188 -17.55 -18.39 6.77
N CYS A 189 -16.70 -18.94 7.62
CA CYS A 189 -16.66 -18.62 9.04
C CYS A 189 -15.56 -17.59 9.42
N SER A 190 -14.73 -17.13 8.47
CA SER A 190 -13.60 -16.25 8.77
C SER A 190 -14.00 -14.76 8.80
N GLN A 191 -13.45 -14.00 9.76
CA GLN A 191 -13.63 -12.54 9.85
C GLN A 191 -12.32 -11.83 9.45
N CYS A 192 -12.38 -10.96 8.44
CA CYS A 192 -11.25 -10.10 8.07
C CYS A 192 -11.36 -8.75 8.79
N LEU A 193 -10.36 -8.43 9.61
CA LEU A 193 -10.22 -7.15 10.29
C LEU A 193 -8.98 -6.40 9.77
N CYS A 194 -9.16 -5.13 9.45
CA CYS A 194 -8.05 -4.22 9.18
C CYS A 194 -7.90 -3.33 10.40
N THR A 195 -6.77 -3.42 11.08
CA THR A 195 -6.48 -2.63 12.28
C THR A 195 -5.16 -1.90 12.10
N LYS A 196 -5.18 -0.59 12.36
CA LYS A 196 -3.94 0.12 12.68
C LYS A 196 -3.60 -0.28 14.12
N TYR A 197 -2.61 -1.14 14.33
CA TYR A 197 -1.92 -1.12 15.61
C TYR A 197 -1.01 0.11 15.56
N LEU A 198 -1.40 1.19 16.24
CA LEU A 198 -0.41 2.17 16.68
C LEU A 198 0.52 1.40 17.64
N VAL A 199 1.70 1.05 17.16
CA VAL A 199 2.87 0.84 18.02
C VAL A 199 3.59 2.17 18.15
#